data_AF-G9ESX4-F1
#
_entry.id   AF-G9ESX4-F1
#
_cell.length_a   1.000
_cell.length_b   1.000
_cell.length_c   1.000
_cell.angle_alpha   90.00
_cell.angle_beta   90.00
_cell.angle_gamma   90.00
#
_symmetry.space_group_name_H-M   'P 1'
#
loop_
_entity.id
_entity.type
_entity.pdbx_description
1 polymer ?
#
loop_
_entity_poly.entity_id
_entity_poly.type
_entity_poly.pdbx_seq_one_letter_code
_entity_poly.pdbx_strand_id
1 'polypeptide(L)' 'MDALNASKIYHSHPETKNMAVGIYAKQVVLDAVLKDGDRVEIYRPLVLDPKEKRRQLARSKK' A
#
# COMPACT_ATOMS: atom_id res chain seq x y z
N MET A 1 -18.68 9.80 4.70
CA MET A 1 -18.27 8.59 3.97
C MET A 1 -16.78 8.68 3.71
N ASP A 2 -16.06 7.58 3.89
CA ASP A 2 -14.61 7.49 3.61
C ASP A 2 -14.37 7.02 2.17
N ALA A 3 -13.32 7.54 1.52
CA ALA A 3 -12.96 7.24 0.13
C ALA A 3 -12.62 5.76 -0.09
N LEU A 4 -12.01 5.09 0.90
CA LEU A 4 -11.66 3.66 0.78
C LEU A 4 -12.93 2.80 0.74
N ASN A 5 -13.94 3.13 1.54
CA ASN A 5 -15.23 2.47 1.49
C ASN A 5 -16.00 2.81 0.19
N ALA A 6 -15.97 4.08 -0.24
CA ALA A 6 -16.64 4.52 -1.46
C ALA A 6 -16.09 3.84 -2.73
N SER A 7 -14.77 3.64 -2.80
CA SER A 7 -14.10 2.91 -3.90
C SER A 7 -14.34 1.40 -3.87
N LYS A 8 -14.94 0.86 -2.80
CA LYS A 8 -15.14 -0.58 -2.57
C LYS A 8 -13.85 -1.39 -2.57
N ILE A 9 -12.69 -0.75 -2.33
CA ILE A 9 -11.40 -1.45 -2.36
C ILE A 9 -11.36 -2.59 -1.36
N TYR A 10 -11.92 -2.41 -0.16
CA TYR A 10 -12.02 -3.44 0.87
C TYR A 10 -12.89 -4.65 0.51
N HIS A 11 -13.78 -4.51 -0.47
CA HIS A 11 -14.57 -5.64 -0.96
C HIS A 11 -13.78 -6.44 -2.00
N SER A 12 -13.15 -5.73 -2.94
CA SER A 12 -12.34 -6.36 -3.99
C SER A 12 -11.02 -6.96 -3.49
N HIS A 13 -10.41 -6.31 -2.48
CA HIS A 13 -9.10 -6.64 -1.91
C HIS A 13 -9.17 -6.49 -0.38
N PRO A 14 -9.74 -7.48 0.33
CA PRO A 14 -9.94 -7.42 1.79
C PRO A 14 -8.65 -7.23 2.59
N GLU A 15 -7.51 -7.70 2.07
CA GLU A 15 -6.18 -7.56 2.67
C GLU A 15 -5.75 -6.10 2.86
N THR A 16 -6.35 -5.16 2.10
CA THR A 16 -6.01 -3.73 2.15
C THR A 16 -6.41 -3.03 3.43
N LYS A 17 -7.29 -3.63 4.25
CA LYS A 17 -7.76 -3.05 5.53
C LYS A 17 -6.64 -2.81 6.55
N ASN A 18 -5.60 -3.63 6.52
CA ASN A 18 -4.51 -3.59 7.51
C ASN A 18 -3.23 -2.96 6.94
N MET A 19 -3.34 -2.28 5.80
CA MET A 19 -2.19 -1.74 5.07
C MET A 19 -2.01 -0.26 5.38
N ALA A 20 -0.76 0.20 5.30
CA ALA A 20 -0.48 1.62 5.46
C ALA A 20 -1.09 2.41 4.30
N VAL A 21 -1.68 3.56 4.63
CA VAL A 21 -2.27 4.47 3.65
C VAL A 21 -1.52 5.79 3.63
N GLY A 22 -1.58 6.46 2.47
CA GLY A 22 -0.96 7.76 2.27
C GLY A 22 -1.78 8.66 1.37
N ILE A 23 -1.47 9.94 1.41
CA ILE A 23 -1.96 10.95 0.48
C ILE A 23 -0.72 11.60 -0.15
N TYR A 24 -0.61 11.57 -1.48
CA TYR A 24 0.53 12.12 -2.22
C TYR A 24 1.91 11.73 -1.64
N ALA A 25 2.24 10.43 -1.63
CA ALA A 25 3.50 9.88 -1.11
C ALA A 25 3.79 10.16 0.39
N LYS A 26 2.82 10.69 1.14
CA LYS A 26 2.92 10.92 2.58
C LYS A 26 2.02 9.96 3.33
N GLN A 27 2.60 9.15 4.20
CA GLN A 27 1.83 8.26 5.07
C GLN A 27 0.93 9.08 6.01
N VAL A 28 -0.34 8.68 6.13
CA VAL A 28 -1.34 9.31 6.99
C VAL A 28 -2.09 8.28 7.82
N VAL A 29 -2.78 8.73 8.86
CA VAL A 29 -3.73 7.90 9.62
C VAL A 29 -5.05 7.79 8.86
N LEU A 30 -5.84 6.76 9.13
CA LEU A 30 -7.12 6.51 8.45
C LEU A 30 -8.17 7.60 8.72
N ASP A 31 -8.05 8.33 9.84
CA ASP A 31 -8.96 9.43 10.21
C ASP A 31 -8.59 10.78 9.56
N ALA A 32 -7.62 10.79 8.65
CA ALA A 32 -7.23 12.01 7.95
C ALA A 32 -8.39 12.55 7.08
N VAL A 33 -8.73 13.82 7.26
CA VAL A 33 -9.76 14.49 6.46
C VAL A 33 -9.23 14.71 5.05
N LEU A 34 -9.92 14.12 4.07
CA LEU A 34 -9.61 14.26 2.65
C LEU A 34 -10.08 15.61 2.10
N LYS A 35 -9.30 16.17 1.18
CA LYS A 35 -9.65 17.34 0.39
C LYS A 35 -9.96 16.94 -1.05
N ASP A 36 -10.67 17.81 -1.75
CA ASP A 36 -10.94 17.60 -3.17
C ASP A 36 -9.63 17.52 -3.97
N GLY A 37 -9.57 16.54 -4.87
CA GLY A 37 -8.37 16.22 -5.65
C GLY A 37 -7.33 15.32 -4.96
N ASP A 38 -7.46 15.00 -3.67
CA ASP A 38 -6.49 14.16 -2.97
C ASP A 38 -6.38 12.75 -3.60
N ARG A 39 -5.15 12.30 -3.81
CA ARG A 39 -4.87 10.93 -4.24
C ARG A 39 -4.54 10.05 -3.05
N VAL A 40 -5.45 9.15 -2.71
CA VAL A 40 -5.26 8.12 -1.69
C VAL A 40 -4.44 6.96 -2.25
N GLU A 41 -3.39 6.58 -1.55
CA GLU A 41 -2.44 5.53 -1.90
C GLU A 41 -2.45 4.44 -0.80
N ILE A 42 -2.39 3.17 -1.19
CA ILE A 42 -2.31 2.03 -0.26
C ILE A 42 -0.96 1.34 -0.47
N TYR A 43 -0.13 1.28 0.57
CA TYR A 43 1.22 0.74 0.51
C TYR A 43 1.27 -0.75 0.84
N ARG A 44 1.99 -1.52 0.02
CA ARG A 44 2.28 -2.93 0.27
C ARG A 44 3.55 -3.10 1.09
N PRO A 45 3.52 -3.88 2.19
CA PRO A 45 4.75 -4.24 2.89
C PRO A 45 5.66 -5.06 1.96
N LEU A 46 6.96 -4.90 2.13
CA LEU A 46 7.93 -5.69 1.39
C LEU A 46 7.91 -7.13 1.92
N VAL A 47 7.68 -8.10 1.02
CA VAL A 47 7.66 -9.54 1.36
C VAL A 47 9.08 -10.07 1.60
N LEU A 48 10.08 -9.51 0.92
CA LEU A 48 11.48 -9.87 1.07
C LEU A 48 12.34 -8.62 0.89
N ASP A 49 13.43 -8.50 1.64
CA ASP A 49 14.39 -7.43 1.44
C ASP A 49 14.92 -7.49 -0.02
N PRO A 50 14.89 -6.37 -0.77
CA PRO A 50 15.41 -6.32 -2.13
C PRO A 50 16.85 -6.85 -2.28
N LYS A 51 17.71 -6.67 -1.27
CA LYS A 51 19.07 -7.21 -1.23
C LYS A 51 19.07 -8.73 -1.14
N GLU A 52 18.20 -9.31 -0.32
CA GLU A 52 18.06 -10.76 -0.25
C GLU A 52 17.55 -11.34 -1.56
N LYS A 53 16.57 -10.70 -2.18
CA LYS A 53 16.04 -11.12 -3.49
C LYS A 53 17.15 -11.13 -4.53
N ARG A 54 17.98 -10.08 -4.52
CA ARG A 54 19.14 -9.94 -5.40
C ARG A 54 20.18 -11.04 -5.16
N ARG A 55 20.46 -11.38 -3.88
CA ARG A 55 21.37 -12.47 -3.52
C ARG A 55 20.87 -13.83 -4.01
N GLN A 56 19.57 -14.13 -3.87
CA GLN A 56 18.98 -15.39 -4.34
C GLN A 56 19.08 -15.53 -5.86
N LEU A 57 18.72 -14.48 -6.61
CA LEU A 57 18.79 -14.46 -8.09
C LEU A 57 20.22 -14.64 -8.63
N ALA A 58 21.22 -14.12 -7.93
CA ALA A 58 22.62 -14.30 -8.32
C ALA A 58 23.11 -15.75 -8.10
N ARG A 59 22.61 -16.42 -7.05
CA ARG A 59 22.97 -17.82 -6.74
C ARG A 59 22.30 -18.82 -7.68
N SER A 60 21.08 -18.55 -8.15
CA SER A 60 20.31 -19.43 -9.04
C SER A 60 20.72 -19.36 -10.52
N LYS A 61 21.63 -18.46 -10.91
CA LYS A 61 22.18 -18.35 -12.27
C LYS A 61 23.46 -19.18 -12.49
N LYS A 62 23.78 -20.06 -11.55
CA LYS A 62 24.95 -20.94 -11.58
C LYS A 62 24.50 -22.38 -11.78
#